data_AF-A0A974YFC0-F1
#
_entry.id   AF-A0A974YFC0-F1
#
_cell.length_a   1.000
_cell.length_b   1.000
_cell.length_c   1.000
_cell.angle_alpha   90.00
_cell.angle_beta   90.00
_cell.angle_gamma   90.00
#
_symmetry.space_group_name_H-M   'P 1'
#
loop_
_entity.id
_entity.type
_entity.pdbx_description
1 polymer ?
#
loop_
_entity_poly.entity_id
_entity_poly.type
_entity_poly.pdbx_seq_one_letter_code
_entity_poly.pdbx_strand_id
1 'polypeptide(L)'
;MAENCFTDTIEEKLALISPTVKAIEFGGELPYLCELQTLLRQHLVGLVVLFERDPGLDAATTDLYAAAAMVQDTPTAAQPLARKPRLLNEAQTRFQERIATARPNARRTCAAWRENELFLAA
;
A
#
# COMPACT_ATOMS: atom_id res chain seq x y z
N MET A 1 13.86 17.64 14.45
CA MET A 1 14.15 16.36 15.14
C MET A 1 12.98 15.40 15.03
N ALA A 2 11.78 15.69 15.57
CA ALA A 2 10.61 14.81 15.44
C ALA A 2 10.01 14.75 14.02
N GLU A 3 10.03 15.88 13.29
CA GLU A 3 9.51 15.98 11.92
C GLU A 3 10.31 15.11 10.94
N ASN A 4 11.65 15.12 11.01
CA ASN A 4 12.51 14.28 10.18
C ASN A 4 12.25 12.78 10.38
N CYS A 5 12.21 12.31 11.64
CA CYS A 5 11.98 10.88 11.93
C CYS A 5 10.64 10.38 11.39
N PHE A 6 9.62 11.24 11.46
CA PHE A 6 8.30 10.92 10.96
C PHE A 6 8.28 10.82 9.43
N THR A 7 8.92 11.76 8.74
CA THR A 7 9.11 11.70 7.27
C THR A 7 9.89 10.46 6.86
N ASP A 8 10.97 10.13 7.58
CA ASP A 8 11.77 8.91 7.34
C ASP A 8 10.92 7.64 7.47
N THR A 9 9.99 7.60 8.44
CA THR A 9 9.08 6.46 8.64
C THR A 9 8.08 6.32 7.47
N ILE A 10 7.55 7.44 6.97
CA ILE A 10 6.68 7.43 5.78
C ILE A 10 7.46 6.91 4.56
N GLU A 11 8.67 7.43 4.34
CA GLU A 11 9.52 7.01 3.22
C GLU A 11 9.86 5.52 3.30
N GLU A 12 10.19 5.01 4.49
CA GLU A 12 10.41 3.59 4.74
C GLU A 12 9.18 2.75 4.36
N LYS A 13 7.98 3.16 4.77
CA LYS A 13 6.74 2.45 4.41
C LYS A 13 6.44 2.48 2.91
N LEU A 14 6.67 3.61 2.26
CA LEU A 14 6.53 3.72 0.81
C LEU A 14 7.55 2.83 0.08
N ALA A 15 8.76 2.70 0.61
CA ALA A 15 9.80 1.83 0.08
C ALA A 15 9.45 0.33 0.22
N LEU A 16 8.54 -0.05 1.12
CA LEU A 16 8.00 -1.41 1.20
C LEU A 16 6.84 -1.63 0.23
N ILE A 17 5.95 -0.64 0.04
CA ILE A 17 4.78 -0.78 -0.82
C ILE A 17 5.15 -0.92 -2.30
N SER A 18 6.07 -0.07 -2.79
CA SER A 18 6.40 -0.01 -4.22
C SER A 18 6.96 -1.34 -4.77
N PRO A 19 7.91 -2.02 -4.11
CA PRO A 19 8.36 -3.35 -4.51
C PRO A 19 7.27 -4.42 -4.46
N THR A 20 6.41 -4.42 -3.43
CA THR A 20 5.31 -5.39 -3.31
C THR A 20 4.31 -5.23 -4.46
N VAL A 21 3.94 -4.00 -4.81
CA VAL A 21 3.05 -3.74 -5.96
C VAL A 21 3.68 -4.21 -7.26
N LYS A 22 4.98 -3.93 -7.48
CA LYS A 22 5.71 -4.43 -8.66
C LYS A 22 5.75 -5.94 -8.72
N ALA A 23 5.98 -6.63 -7.60
CA ALA A 23 5.99 -8.08 -7.55
C ALA A 23 4.61 -8.68 -7.91
N ILE A 24 3.52 -8.04 -7.46
CA ILE A 24 2.16 -8.42 -7.86
C ILE A 24 1.96 -8.20 -9.36
N GLU A 25 2.43 -7.08 -9.91
CA GLU A 25 2.36 -6.76 -11.34
C GLU A 25 3.08 -7.80 -12.21
N PHE A 26 4.27 -8.26 -11.80
CA PHE A 26 5.02 -9.31 -12.49
C PHE A 26 4.33 -10.67 -12.48
N GLY A 27 3.38 -10.87 -11.55
CA GLY A 27 2.66 -12.12 -11.41
C GLY A 27 3.50 -13.21 -10.73
N GLY A 28 2.96 -14.42 -10.71
CA GLY A 28 3.56 -15.58 -10.08
C GLY A 28 2.51 -16.64 -9.76
N GLU A 29 2.91 -17.64 -8.97
CA GLU A 29 1.98 -18.67 -8.50
C GLU A 29 0.97 -18.10 -7.50
N LEU A 30 -0.22 -18.70 -7.44
CA LEU A 30 -1.30 -18.22 -6.58
C LEU A 30 -0.90 -18.08 -5.10
N PRO A 31 -0.20 -19.04 -4.46
CA PRO A 31 0.21 -18.89 -3.05
C PRO A 31 1.12 -17.68 -2.84
N TYR A 32 2.10 -17.49 -3.73
CA TYR A 32 3.02 -16.35 -3.68
C TYR A 32 2.29 -15.02 -3.83
N LEU A 33 1.34 -14.94 -4.77
CA LEU A 33 0.54 -13.74 -4.93
C LEU A 33 -0.29 -13.46 -3.65
N CYS A 34 -0.95 -14.47 -3.08
CA CYS A 34 -1.73 -14.33 -1.84
C CYS A 34 -0.89 -13.75 -0.68
N GLU A 35 0.36 -14.19 -0.56
CA GLU A 35 1.31 -13.64 0.41
C GLU A 35 1.60 -12.15 0.13
N LEU A 36 1.90 -11.79 -1.12
CA LEU A 36 2.14 -10.40 -1.52
C LEU A 36 0.92 -9.49 -1.25
N GLN A 37 -0.30 -9.99 -1.46
CA GLN A 37 -1.51 -9.25 -1.11
C GLN A 37 -1.64 -9.01 0.39
N THR A 38 -1.33 -10.03 1.19
CA THR A 38 -1.35 -9.92 2.65
C THR A 38 -0.35 -8.87 3.13
N LEU A 39 0.88 -8.91 2.59
CA LEU A 39 1.91 -7.92 2.84
C LEU A 39 1.48 -6.51 2.41
N LEU A 40 0.92 -6.39 1.20
CA LEU A 40 0.42 -5.10 0.70
C LEU A 40 -0.64 -4.52 1.64
N ARG A 41 -1.62 -5.33 2.08
CA ARG A 41 -2.64 -4.90 3.03
C ARG A 41 -2.02 -4.38 4.34
N GLN A 42 -1.05 -5.13 4.90
CA GLN A 42 -0.37 -4.74 6.13
C GLN A 42 0.38 -3.40 5.97
N HIS A 43 1.13 -3.24 4.88
CA HIS A 43 1.86 -2.00 4.60
C HIS A 43 0.92 -0.80 4.40
N LEU A 44 -0.19 -1.00 3.69
CA LEU A 44 -1.18 0.05 3.46
C LEU A 44 -1.88 0.49 4.76
N VAL A 45 -2.32 -0.45 5.58
CA VAL A 45 -2.90 -0.14 6.91
C VAL A 45 -1.89 0.60 7.77
N GLY A 46 -0.63 0.14 7.78
CA GLY A 46 0.43 0.77 8.55
C GLY A 46 0.71 2.20 8.10
N LEU A 47 0.74 2.44 6.80
CA LEU A 47 0.98 3.76 6.23
C LEU A 47 -0.17 4.74 6.49
N VAL A 48 -1.42 4.37 6.19
CA VAL A 48 -2.58 5.29 6.29
C VAL A 48 -2.72 5.86 7.69
N VAL A 49 -2.43 5.05 8.70
CA VAL A 49 -2.52 5.46 10.11
C VAL A 49 -1.50 6.55 10.48
N LEU A 50 -0.44 6.75 9.69
CA LEU A 50 0.50 7.86 9.86
C LEU A 50 -0.09 9.20 9.42
N PHE A 51 -1.13 9.23 8.60
CA PHE A 51 -1.74 10.46 8.12
C PHE A 51 -2.91 10.93 8.99
N GLU A 52 -3.26 12.21 8.87
CA GLU A 52 -4.57 12.69 9.30
C GLU A 52 -5.66 11.96 8.48
N ARG A 53 -6.89 11.91 9.01
CA ARG A 53 -8.00 11.30 8.27
C ARG A 53 -8.21 12.04 6.96
N ASP A 54 -8.01 11.34 5.85
CA ASP A 54 -8.16 11.84 4.49
C ASP A 54 -8.97 10.82 3.67
N PRO A 55 -10.26 11.10 3.40
CA PRO A 55 -11.10 10.19 2.62
C PRO A 55 -10.58 9.91 1.20
N GLY A 56 -9.83 10.86 0.61
CA GLY A 56 -9.23 10.69 -0.70
C GLY A 56 -8.05 9.71 -0.65
N LEU A 57 -7.27 9.74 0.43
CA LEU A 57 -6.24 8.74 0.69
C LEU A 57 -6.85 7.36 0.98
N ASP A 58 -7.87 7.29 1.83
CA ASP A 58 -8.56 6.04 2.18
C ASP A 58 -9.14 5.35 0.92
N ALA A 59 -9.75 6.14 0.02
CA ALA A 59 -10.25 5.64 -1.26
C ALA A 59 -9.10 5.13 -2.16
N ALA A 60 -8.02 5.90 -2.31
CA ALA A 60 -6.89 5.50 -3.15
C ALA A 60 -6.17 4.25 -2.61
N THR A 61 -6.07 4.10 -1.29
CA THR A 61 -5.54 2.89 -0.64
C THR A 61 -6.43 1.68 -0.92
N THR A 62 -7.75 1.85 -0.81
CA THR A 62 -8.72 0.79 -1.11
C THR A 62 -8.66 0.38 -2.58
N ASP A 63 -8.58 1.35 -3.48
CA ASP A 63 -8.47 1.13 -4.93
C ASP A 63 -7.19 0.40 -5.30
N LEU A 64 -6.05 0.76 -4.71
CA LEU A 64 -4.77 0.09 -4.94
C LEU A 64 -4.83 -1.38 -4.49
N TYR A 65 -5.39 -1.64 -3.30
CA TYR A 65 -5.55 -3.00 -2.81
C TYR A 65 -6.51 -3.83 -3.69
N ALA A 66 -7.63 -3.24 -4.12
CA ALA A 66 -8.58 -3.90 -5.01
C ALA A 66 -7.97 -4.19 -6.40
N ALA A 67 -7.19 -3.26 -6.96
CA ALA A 67 -6.52 -3.48 -8.23
C ALA A 67 -5.47 -4.60 -8.14
N ALA A 68 -4.76 -4.70 -7.02
CA ALA A 68 -3.87 -5.83 -6.73
C ALA A 68 -4.64 -7.17 -6.58
N ALA A 69 -5.87 -7.12 -6.06
CA ALA A 69 -6.79 -8.26 -6.03
C ALA A 69 -7.14 -8.81 -7.41
N MET A 70 -7.42 -7.93 -8.35
CA MET A 70 -7.80 -8.31 -9.70
C MET A 70 -6.69 -9.06 -10.45
N VAL A 71 -5.42 -8.83 -10.12
CA VAL A 71 -4.29 -9.53 -10.74
C VAL A 71 -4.30 -11.02 -10.37
N GLN A 72 -4.73 -11.37 -9.15
CA GLN A 72 -4.83 -12.76 -8.69
C GLN A 72 -6.01 -13.54 -9.27
N ASP A 73 -7.17 -12.89 -9.43
CA ASP A 73 -8.44 -13.50 -9.86
C ASP A 73 -8.41 -13.92 -11.35
N THR A 74 -7.53 -14.86 -11.69
CA THR A 74 -7.33 -15.32 -13.05
C THR A 74 -7.78 -16.76 -13.22
N PRO A 75 -9.01 -17.00 -13.70
CA PRO A 75 -9.22 -17.95 -14.77
C PRO A 75 -8.74 -17.29 -16.09
N THR A 76 -8.09 -18.07 -16.94
CA THR A 76 -7.44 -17.69 -18.22
C THR A 76 -8.32 -16.86 -19.19
N ALA A 77 -9.62 -16.70 -18.92
CA ALA A 77 -10.61 -16.08 -19.78
C ALA A 77 -11.19 -14.72 -19.32
N ALA A 78 -10.86 -14.21 -18.12
CA ALA A 78 -11.68 -13.14 -17.51
C ALA A 78 -11.38 -11.70 -17.98
N GLN A 79 -10.14 -11.33 -18.33
CA GLN A 79 -9.79 -10.01 -18.88
C GLN A 79 -8.51 -10.11 -19.73
N PRO A 80 -8.28 -9.19 -20.69
CA PRO A 80 -7.00 -9.12 -21.40
C PRO A 80 -5.85 -8.99 -20.40
N LEU A 81 -4.84 -9.85 -20.52
CA LEU A 81 -3.67 -9.88 -19.62
C LEU A 81 -2.99 -8.50 -19.47
N ALA A 82 -3.07 -7.63 -20.48
CA ALA A 82 -2.51 -6.28 -20.45
C ALA A 82 -3.38 -5.24 -19.71
N ARG A 83 -4.67 -5.49 -19.46
CA ARG A 83 -5.60 -4.51 -18.87
C ARG A 83 -5.47 -4.44 -17.34
N LYS A 84 -5.33 -5.59 -16.68
CA LYS A 84 -5.17 -5.69 -15.22
C LYS A 84 -3.91 -4.98 -14.69
N PRO A 85 -2.69 -5.23 -15.22
CA PRO A 85 -1.49 -4.53 -14.76
C PRO A 85 -1.54 -3.02 -15.05
N ARG A 86 -2.21 -2.61 -16.13
CA ARG A 86 -2.47 -1.19 -16.39
C ARG A 86 -3.33 -0.55 -15.30
N LEU A 87 -4.43 -1.21 -14.90
CA LEU A 87 -5.30 -0.70 -13.82
C LEU A 87 -4.56 -0.64 -12.48
N LEU A 88 -3.70 -1.61 -12.19
CA LEU A 88 -2.83 -1.60 -11.01
C LEU A 88 -1.87 -0.40 -11.03
N ASN A 89 -1.22 -0.13 -12.16
CA ASN A 89 -0.36 1.05 -12.32
C ASN A 89 -1.13 2.36 -12.14
N GLU A 90 -2.31 2.49 -12.75
CA GLU A 90 -3.13 3.69 -12.60
C GLU A 90 -3.56 3.91 -11.14
N ALA A 91 -3.91 2.84 -10.41
CA ALA A 91 -4.23 2.90 -9.00
C ALA A 91 -2.99 3.30 -8.16
N GLN A 92 -1.81 2.76 -8.48
CA GLN A 92 -0.56 3.13 -7.83
C GLN A 92 -0.21 4.60 -8.04
N THR A 93 -0.38 5.14 -9.26
CA THR A 93 -0.15 6.56 -9.54
C THR A 93 -1.10 7.45 -8.72
N ARG A 94 -2.41 7.16 -8.71
CA ARG A 94 -3.37 7.93 -7.90
C ARG A 94 -3.06 7.88 -6.41
N PHE A 95 -2.63 6.71 -5.93
CA PHE A 95 -2.19 6.55 -4.54
C PHE A 95 -0.97 7.43 -4.23
N GLN A 96 0.04 7.47 -5.11
CA GLN A 96 1.21 8.33 -4.93
C GLN A 96 0.85 9.82 -4.93
N GLU A 97 -0.05 10.24 -5.84
CA GLU A 97 -0.56 11.62 -5.89
C GLU A 97 -1.29 12.01 -4.59
N ARG A 98 -2.08 11.09 -4.02
CA ARG A 98 -2.77 11.31 -2.74
C ARG A 98 -1.80 11.38 -1.58
N ILE A 99 -0.83 10.48 -1.51
CA ILE A 99 0.22 10.52 -0.47
C ILE A 99 0.98 11.85 -0.51
N ALA A 100 1.32 12.36 -1.69
CA ALA A 100 2.04 13.63 -1.84
C ALA A 100 1.28 14.85 -1.32
N THR A 101 -0.05 14.77 -1.19
CA THR A 101 -0.91 15.87 -0.75
C THR A 101 -1.55 15.63 0.62
N ALA A 102 -1.49 14.40 1.14
CA ALA A 102 -2.02 14.02 2.43
C ALA A 102 -1.22 14.68 3.57
N ARG A 103 -1.90 14.94 4.70
CA ARG A 103 -1.29 15.60 5.86
C ARG A 103 -0.71 14.59 6.84
N PRO A 104 0.60 14.61 7.09
CA PRO A 104 1.24 13.96 8.23
C PRO A 104 0.50 14.15 9.56
N ASN A 105 0.25 13.07 10.30
CA ASN A 105 -0.26 13.15 11.66
C ASN A 105 0.89 13.34 12.67
N ALA A 106 1.27 14.59 12.90
CA ALA A 106 2.37 14.96 13.80
C ALA A 106 2.19 14.50 15.26
N ARG A 107 0.97 14.09 15.67
CA ARG A 107 0.70 13.57 17.02
C ARG A 107 1.16 12.12 17.20
N ARG A 108 1.38 11.38 16.13
CA ARG A 108 1.92 10.03 16.16
C ARG A 108 3.44 10.11 16.05
N THR A 109 4.11 10.28 17.18
CA THR A 109 5.57 10.33 17.24
C THR A 109 6.19 9.00 16.80
N CYS A 110 7.35 9.12 16.16
CA CYS A 110 8.17 8.04 15.60
C CYS A 110 8.42 6.84 16.55
N ALA A 111 8.49 7.08 17.87
CA ALA A 111 8.71 6.04 18.89
C ALA A 111 7.45 5.22 19.24
N ALA A 112 6.28 5.86 19.28
CA ALA A 112 5.02 5.20 19.65
C ALA A 112 4.51 4.23 18.57
N TRP A 113 5.07 4.30 17.36
CA TRP A 113 4.65 3.45 16.24
C TRP A 113 5.42 2.12 16.16
N ARG A 114 6.73 2.09 16.49
CA ARG A 114 7.49 0.82 16.57
C ARG A 114 6.87 -0.18 17.55
N GLU A 115 6.25 0.31 18.62
CA GLU A 115 5.53 -0.54 19.58
C GLU A 115 4.19 -1.07 19.02
N ASN A 116 3.55 -0.34 18.09
CA ASN A 116 2.26 -0.71 17.52
C ASN A 116 2.39 -1.76 16.40
N GLU A 117 3.54 -1.85 15.73
CA GLU A 117 3.82 -2.94 14.78
C GLU A 117 3.81 -4.32 15.44
N LEU A 118 4.27 -4.40 16.69
CA LEU A 118 4.19 -5.63 17.49
C LEU A 118 2.73 -6.02 17.82
N PHE A 119 1.82 -5.05 17.81
CA PHE A 119 0.41 -5.28 18.15
C PHE A 119 -0.47 -5.61 16.93
N LEU A 120 -0.07 -5.18 15.73
CA LEU A 120 -0.77 -5.48 14.46
C LEU A 120 -0.28 -6.76 13.78
N ALA A 121 0.80 -7.37 14.28
CA ALA A 121 1.37 -8.63 13.80
C ALA A 121 0.91 -9.87 14.62
N ALA A 122 0.04 -9.69 15.62
CA ALA A 122 -0.58 -10.74 16.43
C ALA A 122 -2.03 -11.01 15.99
#